data_AF-A0AAX3LF35-F1
#
_entry.id   AF-A0AAX3LF35-F1
#
_cell.length_a   1.000
_cell.length_b   1.000
_cell.length_c   1.000
_cell.angle_alpha   90.00
_cell.angle_beta   90.00
_cell.angle_gamma   90.00
#
_symmetry.space_group_name_H-M   'P 1'
#
loop_
_entity.id
_entity.type
_entity.pdbx_description
1 polymer ?
#
loop_
_entity_poly.entity_id
_entity_poly.type
_entity_poly.pdbx_seq_one_letter_code
_entity_poly.pdbx_strand_id
1 'polypeptide(L)'
;MSSEQSEKLKLIRESERLKTKELAELIGINYYTYHGYESGKSKMPMDAGMKLFKHPRFRKYRDWFMFDEVDPASGQIAPALAHFGQDDTTSQHSDKKIG
;
A
#
# COMPACT_ATOMS: atom_id res chain seq x y z
N MET A 1 9.07 -14.69 10.43
CA MET A 1 9.44 -14.18 9.09
C MET A 1 8.25 -13.39 8.58
N SER A 2 8.34 -12.07 8.60
CA SER A 2 7.33 -11.20 7.96
C SER A 2 7.54 -11.29 6.45
N SER A 3 6.47 -11.45 5.70
CA SER A 3 6.52 -11.41 4.24
C SER A 3 6.37 -9.97 3.77
N GLU A 4 7.01 -9.59 2.67
CA GLU A 4 6.84 -8.26 2.08
C GLU A 4 5.35 -7.91 1.88
N GLN A 5 4.55 -8.89 1.44
CA GLN A 5 3.10 -8.77 1.31
C GLN A 5 2.41 -8.36 2.63
N SER A 6 2.81 -8.96 3.75
CA SER A 6 2.21 -8.68 5.06
C SER A 6 2.57 -7.29 5.60
N GLU A 7 3.77 -6.79 5.29
CA GLU A 7 4.18 -5.42 5.61
C GLU A 7 3.43 -4.40 4.76
N LYS A 8 3.30 -4.64 3.46
CA LYS A 8 2.54 -3.77 2.56
C LYS A 8 1.08 -3.63 3.01
N LEU A 9 0.45 -4.71 3.46
CA LEU A 9 -0.91 -4.67 4.02
C LEU A 9 -1.00 -3.79 5.29
N LYS A 10 -0.03 -3.92 6.21
CA LYS A 10 0.02 -3.08 7.41
C LYS A 10 0.19 -1.60 7.07
N LEU A 11 1.08 -1.28 6.13
CA LEU A 11 1.34 0.09 5.70
C LEU A 11 0.09 0.75 5.11
N ILE A 12 -0.68 0.02 4.29
CA ILE A 12 -1.97 0.48 3.76
C ILE A 12 -2.93 0.78 4.91
N ARG A 13 -3.11 -0.17 5.83
CA ARG A 13 -4.04 -0.02 6.96
C ARG A 13 -3.68 1.17 7.85
N GLU A 14 -2.41 1.29 8.22
CA GLU A 14 -1.93 2.34 9.13
C GLU A 14 -1.98 3.72 8.50
N SER A 15 -1.69 3.82 7.20
CA SER A 15 -1.84 5.07 6.46
C SER A 15 -3.30 5.55 6.40
N GLU A 16 -4.25 4.61 6.42
CA GLU A 16 -5.69 4.89 6.48
C GLU A 16 -6.21 5.09 7.91
N ARG A 17 -5.34 4.98 8.92
CA ARG A 17 -5.65 5.10 10.36
C ARG A 17 -6.77 4.15 10.82
N LEU A 18 -6.79 2.95 10.26
CA LEU A 18 -7.77 1.92 10.57
C LEU A 18 -7.20 0.87 11.53
N LYS A 19 -8.06 0.35 12.40
CA LYS A 19 -7.79 -0.88 13.15
C LYS A 19 -7.94 -2.09 12.21
N THR A 20 -7.22 -3.17 12.50
CA THR A 20 -7.28 -4.42 11.71
C THR A 20 -8.71 -4.94 11.59
N LYS A 21 -9.53 -4.80 12.63
CA LYS A 21 -10.95 -5.18 12.62
C LYS A 21 -11.78 -4.34 11.64
N GLU A 22 -11.61 -3.02 11.65
CA GLU A 22 -12.37 -2.11 10.77
C GLU A 22 -12.05 -2.38 9.31
N LEU A 23 -10.77 -2.57 8.99
CA LEU A 23 -10.37 -2.87 7.62
C LEU A 23 -10.87 -4.25 7.17
N ALA A 24 -10.83 -5.27 8.04
CA ALA A 24 -11.39 -6.59 7.75
C ALA A 24 -12.91 -6.53 7.46
N GLU A 25 -13.65 -5.73 8.24
CA GLU A 25 -15.09 -5.49 8.01
C GLU A 25 -15.35 -4.78 6.68
N LEU A 26 -14.57 -3.75 6.34
CA LEU A 26 -14.72 -2.99 5.09
C LEU A 26 -14.53 -3.85 3.83
N ILE A 27 -13.63 -4.83 3.89
CA ILE A 27 -13.34 -5.72 2.75
C ILE A 27 -14.15 -7.03 2.79
N GLY A 28 -14.97 -7.24 3.82
CA GLY A 28 -15.79 -8.44 3.98
C GLY A 28 -14.95 -9.71 4.19
N ILE A 29 -13.89 -9.62 4.99
CA ILE A 29 -13.04 -10.74 5.40
C ILE A 29 -13.09 -10.89 6.92
N ASN A 30 -13.05 -12.12 7.43
CA ASN A 30 -13.01 -12.35 8.87
C ASN A 30 -11.75 -11.73 9.50
N TYR A 31 -11.90 -11.08 10.66
CA TYR A 31 -10.81 -10.47 11.42
C TYR A 31 -9.60 -11.39 11.61
N TYR A 32 -9.79 -12.64 12.05
CA TYR A 32 -8.70 -13.57 12.31
C TYR A 32 -7.94 -13.94 11.03
N THR A 33 -8.67 -14.07 9.92
CA THR A 33 -8.12 -14.34 8.59
C THR A 33 -7.26 -13.17 8.13
N TYR A 34 -7.80 -11.94 8.18
CA TYR A 34 -7.06 -10.75 7.76
C TYR A 34 -5.86 -10.45 8.68
N HIS A 35 -6.02 -10.62 10.00
CA HIS A 35 -4.92 -10.54 10.96
C HIS A 35 -3.83 -11.59 10.67
N GLY A 36 -4.20 -12.78 10.21
CA GLY A 36 -3.26 -13.82 9.77
C GLY A 36 -2.41 -13.36 8.57
N TYR A 37 -3.01 -12.61 7.64
CA TYR A 37 -2.30 -12.01 6.51
C TYR A 37 -1.33 -10.93 6.96
N GLU A 38 -1.76 -9.96 7.76
CA GLU A 38 -0.89 -8.90 8.28
C GLU A 38 0.24 -9.44 9.18
N SER A 39 0.00 -10.55 9.89
CA SER A 39 1.01 -11.18 10.74
C SER A 39 2.03 -12.02 9.97
N GLY A 40 1.83 -12.24 8.65
CA GLY A 40 2.64 -13.15 7.86
C GLY A 40 2.43 -14.63 8.20
N LYS A 41 1.39 -14.98 8.97
CA LYS A 41 1.05 -16.38 9.29
C LYS A 41 0.48 -17.12 8.09
N SER A 42 -0.16 -16.38 7.18
CA SER A 42 -0.73 -16.91 5.94
C SER A 42 -0.55 -15.87 4.83
N LYS A 43 -0.35 -16.32 3.60
CA LYS A 43 -0.33 -15.43 2.44
C LYS A 43 -1.76 -15.06 2.05
N MET A 44 -1.95 -13.80 1.66
CA MET A 44 -3.24 -13.35 1.16
C MET A 44 -3.50 -13.97 -0.23
N PRO A 45 -4.61 -14.69 -0.43
CA PRO A 45 -4.99 -15.21 -1.74
C PRO A 45 -5.45 -14.09 -2.67
N MET A 46 -5.41 -14.34 -3.99
CA MET A 46 -5.83 -13.39 -5.03
C MET A 46 -7.25 -12.83 -4.77
N ASP A 47 -8.20 -13.70 -4.41
CA ASP A 47 -9.60 -13.31 -4.13
C ASP A 47 -9.71 -12.31 -2.98
N ALA A 48 -8.87 -12.45 -1.95
CA ALA A 48 -8.83 -11.50 -0.84
C ALA A 48 -8.23 -10.16 -1.28
N GLY A 49 -7.18 -10.19 -2.11
CA GLY A 49 -6.62 -9.00 -2.74
C GLY A 49 -7.64 -8.27 -3.62
N MET A 50 -8.43 -9.00 -4.41
CA MET A 50 -9.52 -8.43 -5.21
C MET A 50 -10.57 -7.74 -4.34
N LYS A 51 -10.95 -8.33 -3.20
CA LYS A 51 -11.87 -7.67 -2.25
C LYS A 51 -11.29 -6.38 -1.68
N LEU A 52 -10.01 -6.39 -1.31
CA LEU A 52 -9.30 -5.21 -0.80
C LEU A 52 -9.29 -4.08 -1.84
N PHE A 53 -8.77 -4.33 -3.04
CA PHE A 53 -8.60 -3.30 -4.07
C PHE A 53 -9.89 -2.92 -4.81
N LYS A 54 -10.96 -3.72 -4.70
CA LYS A 54 -12.29 -3.33 -5.16
C LYS A 54 -12.88 -2.20 -4.32
N HIS A 55 -12.46 -2.07 -3.07
CA HIS A 55 -12.92 -0.99 -2.21
C HIS A 55 -12.28 0.35 -2.64
N PRO A 56 -13.08 1.42 -2.92
CA PRO A 56 -12.56 2.69 -3.44
C PRO A 56 -11.45 3.30 -2.58
N ARG A 57 -11.51 3.10 -1.26
CA ARG A 57 -10.52 3.61 -0.31
C ARG A 57 -9.12 3.02 -0.49
N PHE A 58 -9.03 1.75 -0.90
CA PHE A 58 -7.74 1.03 -1.02
C PHE A 58 -7.28 0.88 -2.48
N ARG A 59 -8.17 1.12 -3.46
CA ARG A 59 -7.87 1.00 -4.89
C ARG A 59 -6.65 1.80 -5.36
N LYS A 60 -6.38 2.93 -4.70
CA LYS A 60 -5.23 3.80 -4.96
C LYS A 60 -3.86 3.19 -4.62
N TYR A 61 -3.83 2.07 -3.88
CA TYR A 61 -2.59 1.40 -3.49
C TYR A 61 -2.27 0.17 -4.35
N ARG A 62 -3.05 -0.10 -5.41
CA ARG A 62 -2.95 -1.33 -6.20
C ARG A 62 -1.58 -1.47 -6.86
N ASP A 63 -1.16 -0.44 -7.59
CA ASP A 63 0.06 -0.52 -8.39
C ASP A 63 1.31 -0.52 -7.49
N TRP A 64 1.26 0.25 -6.40
CA TRP A 64 2.31 0.21 -5.38
C TRP A 64 2.40 -1.18 -4.72
N PHE A 65 1.26 -1.82 -4.43
CA PHE A 65 1.25 -3.13 -3.78
C PHE A 65 1.76 -4.24 -4.69
N MET A 66 1.38 -4.21 -5.97
CA MET A 66 1.63 -5.29 -6.93
C MET A 66 2.95 -5.15 -7.70
N PHE A 67 3.33 -3.92 -8.05
CA PHE A 67 4.42 -3.64 -8.98
C PHE A 67 5.50 -2.74 -8.37
N ASP A 68 5.32 -2.25 -7.13
CA ASP A 68 6.18 -1.24 -6.54
C ASP A 68 6.29 0.02 -7.43
N GLU A 69 5.16 0.39 -8.05
CA GLU A 69 5.07 1.57 -8.90
C GLU A 69 4.03 2.55 -8.35
N VAL A 70 4.24 3.84 -8.58
CA VAL A 70 3.27 4.90 -8.26
C VAL A 70 3.02 5.75 -9.48
N ASP A 71 1.76 6.12 -9.70
CA ASP A 71 1.35 7.08 -10.72
C ASP A 71 0.35 8.07 -10.10
N PRO A 72 0.85 9.16 -9.50
CA PRO A 72 0.01 10.17 -8.88
C PRO A 72 -0.99 10.80 -9.86
N ALA A 73 -0.70 10.82 -11.17
CA ALA A 73 -1.58 11.40 -12.17
C ALA A 73 -2.85 10.55 -12.39
N SER A 74 -2.74 9.21 -12.29
CA SER A 74 -3.90 8.31 -12.30
C SER A 74 -4.49 8.03 -10.91
N GLY A 75 -3.96 8.67 -9.87
CA GLY A 75 -4.39 8.50 -8.48
C GLY A 75 -3.88 7.22 -7.82
N GLN A 76 -2.85 6.57 -8.39
CA GLN A 76 -2.16 5.44 -7.80
C GLN A 76 -0.97 5.94 -6.98
N ILE A 77 -1.01 5.76 -5.66
CA ILE A 77 -0.05 6.35 -4.73
C ILE A 77 0.49 5.28 -3.79
N ALA A 78 1.66 5.52 -3.21
CA ALA A 78 2.14 4.75 -2.09
C ALA A 78 1.41 5.17 -0.79
N PRO A 79 1.22 4.26 0.18
CA PRO A 79 0.79 4.62 1.53
C PRO A 79 1.76 5.64 2.14
N ALA A 80 1.25 6.59 2.92
CA ALA A 80 2.07 7.66 3.50
C ALA A 80 3.20 7.14 4.39
N LEU A 81 3.02 5.97 5.00
CA LEU A 81 4.01 5.34 5.88
C LEU A 81 4.99 4.42 5.13
N ALA A 82 4.79 4.20 3.82
CA ALA A 82 5.60 3.27 3.07
C ALA A 82 7.03 3.77 2.81
N HIS A 83 7.36 5.02 3.15
CA HIS A 83 8.65 5.68 2.85
C HIS A 83 9.13 5.37 1.42
N PHE A 84 8.18 5.32 0.48
CA PHE A 84 8.42 4.94 -0.90
C PHE A 84 8.73 6.20 -1.71
N GLY A 85 9.89 6.26 -2.37
CA GLY A 85 10.25 7.34 -3.29
C GLY A 85 11.12 8.48 -2.71
N GLN A 86 11.93 8.25 -1.68
CA GLN A 86 12.93 9.25 -1.26
C GLN A 86 14.19 9.32 -2.14
N ASP A 87 14.34 8.47 -3.16
CA ASP A 87 15.62 8.36 -3.90
C ASP A 87 15.70 9.09 -5.26
N ASP A 88 14.63 9.66 -5.82
CA ASP A 88 14.72 10.30 -7.18
C ASP A 88 13.96 11.63 -7.33
N THR A 89 13.95 12.46 -6.29
CA THR A 89 13.67 13.90 -6.47
C THR A 89 14.77 14.76 -5.83
N THR A 90 16.02 14.38 -6.04
CA THR A 90 17.10 15.36 -5.98
C THR A 90 17.07 16.14 -7.28
N SER A 91 16.27 17.21 -7.25
CA SER A 91 16.29 18.35 -8.17
C SER A 91 17.71 18.63 -8.70
N GLN A 92 18.01 18.22 -9.94
CA GLN A 92 19.07 18.86 -10.72
C GLN A 92 18.47 20.11 -11.36
N HIS A 93 18.24 21.15 -10.55
CA HIS A 93 18.14 22.49 -11.08
C HIS A 93 19.55 22.93 -11.48
N SER A 94 19.92 22.60 -12.73
CA SER A 94 21.15 23.09 -13.34
C SER A 94 20.93 24.54 -13.77
N ASP A 95 21.07 25.48 -12.83
CA ASP A 95 21.18 26.90 -13.13
C ASP A 95 22.55 27.18 -13.77
N LYS A 96 22.67 26.91 -15.07
CA LYS A 96 23.80 27.40 -15.86
C LYS A 96 23.47 28.80 -16.38
N LYS A 97 23.67 29.82 -15.54
CA LYS A 97 23.69 31.23 -15.99
C LYS A 97 25.12 31.61 -16.38
N ILE A 98 25.37 31.56 -17.69
CA ILE A 98 26.53 32.22 -18.33
C ILE A 98 26.33 33.74 -18.30
N GLY A 99 27.37 34.45 -17.89
CA GLY A 99 27.53 35.91 -17.94
C GLY A 99 29.01 36.24 -17.88
#